data_AF-A0AAU9NQM0-F1
#
_entry.id   AF-A0AAU9NQM0-F1
#
_cell.length_a   1.000
_cell.length_b   1.000
_cell.length_c   1.000
_cell.angle_alpha   90.00
_cell.angle_beta   90.00
_cell.angle_gamma   90.00
#
_symmetry.space_group_name_H-M   'P 1'
#
loop_
_entity.id
_entity.type
_entity.pdbx_description
1 polymer ?
#
loop_
_entity_poly.entity_id
_entity_poly.type
_entity_poly.pdbx_seq_one_letter_code
_entity_poly.pdbx_strand_id
1 'polypeptide(L)'
;MTLSVLQMLMGGGGSFSAGGPRKGMYSRLYLRVLNEYPEIQSFSTFNSIYNHTALFGIQATTSSDFVSKAVDIAVKELIAVATNGEVNQVQLERAKQSTKSAILMTLNQEWLLQKILTDKY
;
A
#
# COMPACT_ATOMS: atom_id res chain seq x y z
N MET A 1 12.12 5.61 4.65
CA MET A 1 12.02 4.14 4.84
C MET A 1 10.74 3.74 5.57
N THR A 2 10.41 4.31 6.74
CA THR A 2 9.21 3.98 7.53
C THR A 2 7.91 4.12 6.73
N LEU A 3 7.76 5.20 5.94
CA LEU A 3 6.57 5.45 5.14
C LEU A 3 6.35 4.42 4.01
N SER A 4 7.44 3.89 3.43
CA SER A 4 7.38 2.85 2.41
C SER A 4 6.99 1.50 3.00
N VAL A 5 7.47 1.20 4.21
CA VAL A 5 7.03 0.00 4.95
C VAL A 5 5.57 0.12 5.37
N LEU A 6 5.13 1.31 5.79
CA LEU A 6 3.72 1.57 6.12
C LEU A 6 2.81 1.37 4.90
N GLN A 7 3.20 1.91 3.74
CA GLN A 7 2.49 1.69 2.48
C GLN A 7 2.42 0.20 2.13
N MET A 8 3.53 -0.54 2.25
CA MET A 8 3.55 -1.99 1.98
C MET A 8 2.69 -2.78 2.97
N LEU A 9 2.66 -2.36 4.24
CA LEU A 9 1.88 -2.99 5.31
C LEU A 9 0.37 -2.80 5.08
N MET A 10 -0.04 -1.57 4.82
CA MET A 10 -1.44 -1.25 4.55
C MET A 10 -1.86 -1.83 3.20
N GLY A 11 -1.04 -1.66 2.17
CA GLY A 11 -1.19 -2.24 0.84
C GLY A 11 -2.51 -1.85 0.19
N GLY A 12 -3.32 -2.86 -0.14
CA GLY A 12 -4.56 -2.73 -0.89
C GLY A 12 -4.41 -3.10 -2.37
N GLY A 13 -5.37 -2.66 -3.19
CA GLY A 13 -5.41 -2.94 -4.62
C GLY A 13 -6.80 -2.76 -5.22
N GLY A 14 -7.00 -3.29 -6.43
CA GLY A 14 -8.32 -3.44 -7.03
C GLY A 14 -9.00 -4.74 -6.59
N SER A 15 -10.33 -4.75 -6.52
CA SER A 15 -11.13 -5.96 -6.30
C SER A 15 -10.91 -6.99 -7.41
N PHE A 16 -10.69 -6.52 -8.64
CA PHE A 16 -10.24 -7.31 -9.79
C PHE A 16 -8.71 -7.30 -9.95
N SER A 17 -7.98 -7.82 -8.96
CA SER A 17 -6.56 -8.15 -9.18
C SER A 17 -6.43 -9.52 -9.84
N ALA A 18 -6.55 -9.56 -11.18
CA ALA A 18 -6.21 -10.72 -12.02
C ALA A 18 -4.68 -10.94 -12.11
N GLY A 19 -4.00 -10.92 -10.96
CA GLY A 19 -2.56 -11.08 -10.87
C GLY A 19 -2.22 -12.16 -9.86
N GLY A 20 -1.28 -13.03 -10.25
CA GLY A 20 -0.93 -14.24 -9.50
C GLY A 20 -0.58 -14.06 -8.02
N PRO A 21 -0.50 -15.16 -7.26
CA PRO A 21 -0.33 -15.16 -5.82
C PRO A 21 0.93 -14.38 -5.42
N ARG A 22 0.75 -13.18 -4.83
CA ARG A 22 1.71 -12.30 -4.10
C ARG A 22 1.46 -10.80 -4.27
N LYS A 23 0.49 -10.34 -5.08
CA LYS A 23 0.20 -8.91 -5.29
C LYS A 23 -0.53 -8.21 -4.11
N GLY A 24 -0.15 -8.48 -2.86
CA GLY A 24 -0.74 -7.79 -1.71
C GLY A 24 -2.09 -8.34 -1.23
N MET A 25 -2.49 -9.55 -1.64
CA MET A 25 -3.71 -10.23 -1.15
C MET A 25 -3.74 -10.47 0.37
N TYR A 26 -2.58 -10.44 1.03
CA TYR A 26 -2.47 -10.53 2.49
C TYR A 26 -2.18 -9.18 3.16
N SER A 27 -2.30 -8.07 2.42
CA SER A 27 -2.19 -6.74 3.00
C SER A 27 -3.39 -6.43 3.87
N ARG A 28 -3.20 -5.52 4.83
CA ARG A 28 -4.24 -5.19 5.82
C ARG A 28 -5.53 -4.72 5.15
N LEU A 29 -5.43 -3.82 4.18
CA LEU A 29 -6.60 -3.25 3.51
C LEU A 29 -7.28 -4.26 2.57
N TYR A 30 -6.53 -5.18 1.96
CA TYR A 30 -7.15 -6.22 1.16
C TYR A 30 -8.04 -7.14 2.02
N LEU A 31 -7.51 -7.60 3.15
CA LEU A 31 -8.23 -8.52 4.03
C LEU A 31 -9.41 -7.86 4.77
N ARG A 32 -9.27 -6.60 5.19
CA ARG A 32 -10.27 -5.91 6.04
C ARG A 32 -11.28 -5.07 5.27
N VAL A 33 -10.96 -4.70 4.03
CA VAL A 33 -11.79 -3.79 3.22
C VAL A 33 -12.26 -4.48 1.95
N LEU A 34 -11.34 -4.87 1.05
CA LEU A 34 -11.72 -5.41 -0.26
C LEU A 34 -12.46 -6.76 -0.16
N ASN A 35 -12.13 -7.59 0.83
CA ASN A 35 -12.85 -8.85 1.06
C ASN A 35 -14.22 -8.66 1.72
N GLU A 36 -14.44 -7.56 2.45
CA GLU A 36 -15.63 -7.35 3.29
C GLU A 36 -16.67 -6.44 2.64
N TYR A 37 -16.26 -5.56 1.72
CA TYR A 37 -17.13 -4.56 1.08
C TYR A 37 -17.06 -4.68 -0.46
N PRO A 38 -17.94 -5.48 -1.07
CA PRO A 38 -17.99 -5.67 -2.53
C PRO A 38 -18.24 -4.38 -3.33
N GLU A 39 -18.84 -3.36 -2.70
CA GLU A 39 -19.12 -2.04 -3.29
C GLU A 39 -17.83 -1.23 -3.53
N ILE A 40 -16.71 -1.65 -2.94
CA ILE A 40 -15.40 -1.02 -3.12
C ILE A 40 -14.65 -1.72 -4.25
N GLN A 41 -14.47 -1.00 -5.36
CA GLN A 41 -13.79 -1.49 -6.57
C GLN A 41 -12.27 -1.42 -6.43
N SER A 42 -11.76 -0.42 -5.72
CA SER A 42 -10.33 -0.25 -5.45
C SER A 42 -10.14 0.43 -4.11
N PHE A 43 -9.14 -0.02 -3.35
CA PHE A 43 -8.78 0.55 -2.07
C PHE A 43 -7.30 0.31 -1.82
N SER A 44 -6.48 1.34 -1.93
CA SER A 44 -5.02 1.23 -1.86
C SER A 44 -4.37 2.42 -1.18
N THR A 45 -3.20 2.20 -0.61
CA THR A 45 -2.38 3.28 -0.03
C THR A 45 -1.37 3.81 -1.02
N PHE A 46 -1.10 5.11 -0.92
CA PHE A 46 -0.05 5.78 -1.67
C PHE A 46 0.82 6.62 -0.74
N ASN A 47 2.07 6.81 -1.15
CA ASN A 47 2.95 7.80 -0.58
C ASN A 47 3.62 8.62 -1.69
N SER A 48 3.90 9.88 -1.41
CA SER A 48 4.67 10.76 -2.27
C SER A 48 5.68 11.47 -1.41
N ILE A 49 6.96 11.16 -1.61
CA ILE A 49 8.06 11.65 -0.77
C ILE A 49 8.86 12.66 -1.58
N TYR A 50 8.97 13.87 -1.04
CA TYR A 50 9.76 14.98 -1.58
C TYR A 50 10.92 15.30 -0.64
N ASN A 51 11.81 16.20 -1.03
CA ASN A 51 13.04 16.50 -0.27
C ASN A 51 12.78 16.92 1.19
N HIS A 52 11.68 17.64 1.45
CA HIS A 52 11.38 18.19 2.78
C HIS A 52 9.98 17.84 3.29
N THR A 53 9.16 17.17 2.48
CA THR A 53 7.77 16.87 2.82
C THR A 53 7.38 15.49 2.30
N ALA A 54 6.35 14.90 2.88
CA ALA A 54 5.75 13.69 2.34
C ALA A 54 4.23 13.74 2.49
N LEU A 55 3.54 13.17 1.50
CA LEU A 55 2.11 12.93 1.52
C LEU A 55 1.86 11.43 1.64
N PHE A 56 0.94 11.04 2.51
CA PHE A 56 0.48 9.67 2.67
C PHE A 56 -1.04 9.67 2.71
N GLY A 57 -1.65 8.71 2.01
CA GLY A 57 -3.10 8.65 1.96
C GLY A 57 -3.61 7.31 1.44
N ILE A 58 -4.94 7.21 1.47
CA ILE A 58 -5.69 6.10 0.89
C ILE A 58 -6.41 6.64 -0.34
N GLN A 59 -6.29 5.92 -1.45
CA GLN A 59 -7.09 6.12 -2.65
C GLN A 59 -8.14 5.01 -2.71
N ALA A 60 -9.40 5.40 -2.85
CA ALA A 60 -10.53 4.47 -2.92
C ALA A 60 -11.43 4.79 -4.12
N THR A 61 -11.93 3.75 -4.76
CA THR A 61 -12.93 3.81 -5.83
C THR A 61 -14.12 2.95 -5.41
N THR A 62 -15.31 3.56 -5.38
CA THR A 62 -16.55 2.90 -4.93
C THR A 62 -17.75 3.48 -5.68
N SER A 63 -18.93 2.89 -5.50
CA SER A 63 -20.19 3.40 -6.04
C SER A 63 -20.65 4.66 -5.31
N SER A 64 -21.42 5.52 -6.01
CA SER A 64 -21.80 6.84 -5.49
C SER A 64 -22.62 6.79 -4.19
N ASP A 65 -23.40 5.74 -3.99
CA ASP A 65 -24.22 5.48 -2.81
C ASP A 65 -23.39 5.04 -1.58
N PHE A 66 -22.18 4.54 -1.80
CA PHE A 66 -21.32 3.99 -0.74
C PHE A 66 -20.20 4.95 -0.30
N VAL A 67 -20.07 6.12 -0.93
CA VAL A 67 -18.96 7.08 -0.69
C VAL A 67 -18.82 7.46 0.78
N SER A 68 -19.92 7.82 1.46
CA SER A 68 -19.87 8.21 2.89
C SER A 68 -19.28 7.09 3.75
N LYS A 69 -19.72 5.86 3.51
CA LYS A 69 -19.25 4.69 4.25
C LYS A 69 -17.81 4.33 3.89
N ALA A 70 -17.40 4.50 2.64
CA ALA A 70 -16.01 4.30 2.22
C ALA A 70 -15.04 5.28 2.91
N VAL A 71 -15.46 6.53 3.12
CA VAL A 71 -14.68 7.52 3.88
C VAL A 71 -14.56 7.09 5.35
N ASP A 72 -15.66 6.67 5.98
CA ASP A 72 -15.64 6.18 7.35
C ASP A 72 -14.71 4.97 7.52
N ILE A 73 -14.73 4.04 6.57
CA ILE A 73 -13.83 2.88 6.53
C ILE A 73 -12.37 3.33 6.40
N ALA A 74 -12.06 4.27 5.51
CA ALA A 74 -10.71 4.80 5.34
C ALA A 74 -10.17 5.47 6.60
N VAL A 75 -10.99 6.29 7.26
CA VAL A 75 -10.63 6.94 8.54
C VAL A 75 -10.41 5.88 9.63
N LYS A 76 -11.30 4.88 9.72
CA LYS A 76 -11.17 3.79 10.69
C LYS A 76 -9.88 2.99 10.49
N GLU A 77 -9.49 2.70 9.26
CA GLU A 77 -8.25 1.98 8.97
C GLU A 77 -6.99 2.81 9.28
N LEU A 78 -7.03 4.13 9.02
CA LEU A 78 -5.95 5.05 9.40
C LEU A 78 -5.79 5.17 10.92
N ILE A 79 -6.90 5.22 11.66
CA ILE A 79 -6.85 5.22 13.13
C ILE A 79 -6.34 3.85 13.62
N ALA A 80 -6.83 2.75 13.06
CA ALA A 80 -6.43 1.41 13.48
C ALA A 80 -4.93 1.18 13.29
N VAL A 81 -4.31 1.67 12.22
CA VAL A 81 -2.84 1.52 12.04
C VAL A 81 -2.04 2.41 12.99
N ALA A 82 -2.61 3.52 13.47
CA ALA A 82 -1.98 4.40 14.45
C ALA A 82 -2.12 3.91 15.90
N THR A 83 -3.14 3.09 16.19
CA THR A 83 -3.37 2.52 17.52
C THR A 83 -2.35 1.44 17.86
N ASN A 84 -1.72 1.54 19.03
CA ASN A 84 -0.78 0.53 19.51
C ASN A 84 -1.46 -0.84 19.70
N GLY A 85 -0.81 -1.90 19.23
CA GLY A 85 -1.29 -3.28 19.37
C GLY A 85 -2.17 -3.78 18.22
N GLU A 86 -2.70 -2.87 17.39
CA GLU A 86 -3.51 -3.23 16.21
C GLU A 86 -2.67 -3.79 15.05
N VAL A 87 -1.37 -3.50 15.03
CA VAL A 87 -0.43 -4.04 14.04
C VAL A 87 0.37 -5.18 14.67
N ASN A 88 0.12 -6.40 14.20
CA ASN A 88 0.84 -7.59 14.66
C ASN A 88 2.29 -7.59 14.13
N GLN A 89 3.24 -8.04 14.96
CA GLN A 89 4.65 -8.21 14.58
C GLN A 89 4.82 -9.04 13.30
N VAL A 90 4.00 -10.07 13.08
CA VAL A 90 4.06 -10.90 11.87
C VAL A 90 3.72 -10.09 10.61
N GLN A 91 2.72 -9.20 10.69
CA GLN A 91 2.37 -8.30 9.58
C GLN A 91 3.49 -7.31 9.32
N LEU A 92 4.10 -6.78 10.38
CA LEU A 92 5.20 -5.83 10.28
C LEU A 92 6.45 -6.45 9.64
N GLU A 93 6.88 -7.63 10.08
CA GLU A 93 8.05 -8.30 9.50
C GLU A 93 7.82 -8.70 8.03
N ARG A 94 6.61 -9.16 7.70
CA ARG A 94 6.23 -9.41 6.30
C ARG A 94 6.34 -8.14 5.46
N ALA A 95 5.79 -7.02 5.93
CA ALA A 95 5.84 -5.75 5.22
C ALA A 95 7.28 -5.26 5.00
N LYS A 96 8.15 -5.38 6.02
CA LYS A 96 9.58 -5.07 5.90
C LYS A 96 10.25 -5.93 4.82
N GLN A 97 10.02 -7.23 4.84
CA GLN A 97 10.63 -8.14 3.87
C GLN A 97 10.12 -7.88 2.45
N SER A 98 8.81 -7.68 2.28
CA SER A 98 8.22 -7.29 0.99
C SER A 98 8.76 -5.97 0.47
N THR A 99 9.00 -4.98 1.35
CA THR A 99 9.60 -3.70 0.96
C THR A 99 11.04 -3.89 0.48
N LYS A 100 11.85 -4.68 1.19
CA LYS A 100 13.23 -5.00 0.77
C LYS A 100 13.24 -5.70 -0.59
N SER A 101 12.41 -6.72 -0.78
CA SER A 101 12.30 -7.43 -2.06
C SER A 101 11.86 -6.50 -3.18
N ALA A 102 10.88 -5.62 -2.95
CA ALA A 102 10.43 -4.65 -3.95
C ALA A 102 11.57 -3.72 -4.40
N ILE A 103 12.32 -3.15 -3.45
CA ILE A 103 13.46 -2.28 -3.75
C ILE A 103 14.53 -3.03 -4.56
N LEU A 104 14.89 -4.24 -4.13
CA LEU A 104 15.89 -5.06 -4.85
C LEU A 104 15.43 -5.40 -6.28
N MET A 105 14.16 -5.72 -6.46
CA MET A 105 13.59 -6.01 -7.78
C MET A 105 13.58 -4.77 -8.69
N THR A 106 13.30 -3.59 -8.14
CA THR A 106 13.37 -2.32 -8.89
C THR A 106 14.81 -1.98 -9.27
N LEU A 107 15.78 -2.21 -8.38
CA LEU A 107 17.20 -1.97 -8.67
C LEU A 107 17.77 -2.93 -9.71
N ASN A 108 17.23 -4.14 -9.82
CA ASN A 108 17.66 -5.12 -10.83
C ASN A 108 17.08 -4.83 -12.23
N GLN A 109 16.37 -3.72 -12.42
CA GLN A 109 15.88 -3.31 -13.73
C GLN A 109 16.99 -2.60 -14.51
N GLU A 110 17.36 -3.14 -15.67
CA GLU A 110 18.46 -2.63 -16.51
C GLU A 110 18.30 -1.13 -16.87
N TRP A 111 17.07 -0.69 -17.14
CA TRP A 111 16.80 0.71 -17.48
C TRP A 111 17.08 1.68 -16.32
N LEU A 112 16.85 1.26 -15.08
CA LEU A 112 17.10 2.07 -13.89
C LEU A 112 18.61 2.17 -13.62
N LEU A 113 19.33 1.06 -13.82
CA LEU A 113 20.79 1.02 -13.74
C LEU A 113 21.42 1.93 -14.79
N GLN A 114 20.95 1.90 -16.03
CA GLN A 114 21.41 2.82 -17.07
C GLN A 114 21.17 4.28 -16.69
N LYS A 115 19.96 4.63 -16.22
CA LYS A 115 19.63 5.99 -15.79
C LYS A 115 20.57 6.51 -14.70
N ILE A 116 20.85 5.70 -13.68
CA ILE A 116 21.77 6.05 -12.58
C ILE A 116 23.21 6.26 -13.09
N LEU A 117 23.65 5.48 -14.09
CA LEU A 117 24.98 5.59 -14.66
C LEU A 117 25.11 6.80 -15.60
N THR A 118 24.05 7.16 -16.33
CA THR A 118 24.03 8.32 -17.23
C THR A 118 23.83 9.65 -16.50
N ASP A 119 23.05 9.70 -15.41
CA ASP A 119 22.86 10.93 -14.62
C ASP A 119 24.12 11.29 -13.77
N LYS A 120 25.16 10.46 -13.80
CA LYS A 120 26.46 10.69 -13.16
C LYS A 120 27.50 11.39 -14.06
N TYR A 121 27.15 11.77 -15.29
CA TYR A 121 28.01 12.52 -16.22
C TYR A 121 27.27 13.69 -16.85
#